data_AF-A0A444IS19-F1
#
_entry.id   AF-A0A444IS19-F1
#
_cell.length_a   1.000
_cell.length_b   1.000
_cell.length_c   1.000
_cell.angle_alpha   90.00
_cell.angle_beta   90.00
_cell.angle_gamma   90.00
#
_symmetry.space_group_name_H-M   'P 1'
#
loop_
_entity.id
_entity.type
_entity.pdbx_description
1 polymer ?
#
loop_
_entity_poly.entity_id
_entity_poly.type
_entity_poly.pdbx_seq_one_letter_code
_entity_poly.pdbx_strand_id
1 'polypeptide(L)' 'MNEQSTKQDRITELRNKIYYAESARDAYKEINLNLYETNSVYADALRRELKDLEES' A
#
# COMPACT_ATOMS: atom_id res chain seq x y z
N MET A 1 15.55 3.38 21.10
CA MET A 1 14.29 3.27 20.33
C MET A 1 14.05 1.79 20.11
N ASN A 2 12.84 1.29 20.35
CA ASN A 2 12.53 -0.14 20.26
C ASN A 2 12.28 -0.50 18.79
N GLU A 3 13.27 -1.09 18.12
CA GLU A 3 13.25 -1.38 16.67
C GLU A 3 12.05 -2.27 16.27
N GLN A 4 11.61 -3.14 17.17
CA GLN A 4 10.49 -4.05 16.98
C GLN A 4 9.14 -3.31 16.93
N SER A 5 8.97 -2.27 17.76
CA SER A 5 7.77 -1.42 17.73
C SER A 5 7.72 -0.63 16.42
N THR A 6 8.85 -0.08 15.98
CA THR A 6 8.91 0.69 14.73
C THR A 6 8.64 -0.17 13.49
N LYS A 7 9.04 -1.44 13.49
CA LYS A 7 8.74 -2.38 12.39
C LYS A 7 7.24 -2.67 12.31
N GLN A 8 6.61 -2.97 13.44
CA GLN A 8 5.17 -3.28 13.48
C GLN A 8 4.30 -2.06 13.12
N ASP A 9 4.71 -0.88 13.56
CA ASP A 9 4.05 0.39 13.19
C ASP A 9 4.13 0.61 11.67
N ARG A 10 5.30 0.38 11.07
CA ARG A 10 5.49 0.51 9.62
C ARG A 10 4.67 -0.52 8.84
N ILE A 11 4.63 -1.77 9.29
CA ILE A 11 3.77 -2.82 8.69
C ILE A 11 2.30 -2.38 8.71
N THR A 12 1.85 -1.85 9.84
CA THR A 12 0.45 -1.38 10.00
C THR A 12 0.17 -0.20 9.08
N GLU A 13 1.09 0.76 8.99
CA GLU A 13 1.00 1.90 8.07
C GLU A 13 0.89 1.44 6.60
N LEU A 14 1.76 0.51 6.17
CA LEU A 14 1.76 -0.03 4.81
C LEU A 14 0.45 -0.74 4.47
N ARG A 15 -0.07 -1.57 5.39
CA ARG A 15 -1.37 -2.25 5.20
C ARG A 15 -2.52 -1.25 5.02
N ASN A 16 -2.55 -0.19 5.83
CA ASN A 16 -3.55 0.86 5.70
C ASN A 16 -3.44 1.57 4.35
N LYS A 17 -2.22 1.92 3.92
CA LYS A 17 -1.99 2.57 2.62
C LYS A 17 -2.42 1.69 1.44
N ILE A 18 -2.12 0.39 1.49
CA ILE A 18 -2.56 -0.58 0.48
C ILE A 18 -4.09 -0.60 0.39
N TYR A 19 -4.77 -0.71 1.54
CA TYR A 19 -6.23 -0.70 1.59
C TYR A 19 -6.84 0.55 0.95
N TYR A 20 -6.29 1.74 1.27
CA TYR A 20 -6.77 2.99 0.68
C TYR A 20 -6.48 3.07 -0.83
N ALA A 21 -5.30 2.66 -1.27
CA ALA A 21 -4.94 2.65 -2.69
C ALA A 21 -5.85 1.71 -3.50
N GLU A 22 -6.14 0.51 -3.00
CA GLU A 22 -7.06 -0.44 -3.62
C GLU A 22 -8.49 0.11 -3.69
N SER A 23 -8.96 0.71 -2.59
CA SER A 23 -10.28 1.33 -2.54
C SER A 23 -10.40 2.49 -3.54
N ALA A 24 -9.36 3.34 -3.63
CA ALA A 24 -9.29 4.43 -4.60
C ALA A 24 -9.23 3.90 -6.04
N ARG A 25 -8.40 2.89 -6.31
CA ARG A 25 -8.35 2.21 -7.60
C ARG A 25 -9.76 1.77 -8.02
N ASP A 26 -10.45 1.03 -7.16
CA ASP A 26 -11.76 0.48 -7.47
C ASP A 26 -12.80 1.58 -7.70
N ALA A 27 -12.73 2.68 -6.95
CA ALA A 27 -13.58 3.85 -7.16
C ALA A 27 -13.33 4.54 -8.52
N TYR A 28 -12.11 4.48 -9.07
CA TYR A 28 -11.78 5.12 -10.35
C TYR A 28 -11.87 4.20 -11.57
N LYS A 29 -12.12 2.89 -11.39
CA LYS A 29 -12.08 1.88 -12.45
C LYS A 29 -12.87 2.24 -13.71
N GLU A 30 -14.03 2.85 -13.56
CA GLU A 30 -14.92 3.22 -14.68
C GLU A 30 -15.02 4.73 -14.89
N ILE A 31 -14.39 5.54 -14.02
CA ILE A 31 -14.49 7.00 -14.04
C ILE A 31 -13.25 7.63 -14.65
N ASN A 32 -12.07 7.11 -14.31
CA ASN A 32 -10.79 7.71 -14.72
C ASN A 32 -9.70 6.64 -14.80
N LEU A 33 -9.38 6.23 -16.03
CA LEU A 33 -8.37 5.20 -16.29
C LEU A 33 -6.99 5.56 -15.72
N ASN A 34 -6.58 6.82 -15.85
CA ASN A 34 -5.27 7.27 -15.35
C ASN A 34 -5.20 7.13 -13.82
N LEU A 35 -6.27 7.50 -13.10
CA LEU A 35 -6.32 7.34 -11.64
C LEU A 35 -6.44 5.87 -11.23
N TYR A 36 -7.17 5.05 -11.98
CA TYR A 36 -7.21 3.60 -11.78
C TYR A 36 -5.80 2.99 -11.89
N GLU A 37 -5.08 3.28 -12.97
CA GLU A 37 -3.74 2.75 -13.21
C GLU A 37 -2.74 3.27 -12.17
N THR A 38 -2.80 4.56 -11.84
CA THR A 38 -1.92 5.17 -10.83
C THR A 38 -2.09 4.50 -9.47
N ASN A 39 -3.34 4.31 -9.01
CA ASN A 39 -3.59 3.64 -7.73
C ASN A 39 -3.23 2.14 -7.77
N SER A 40 -3.38 1.49 -8.93
CA SER A 40 -2.94 0.09 -9.12
C SER A 40 -1.43 -0.05 -8.94
N VAL A 41 -0.65 0.78 -9.65
CA VAL A 41 0.82 0.79 -9.56
C VAL A 41 1.28 1.13 -8.14
N TYR A 42 0.63 2.10 -7.50
CA TYR A 42 0.95 2.49 -6.13
C TYR A 42 0.68 1.37 -5.12
N ALA A 43 -0.46 0.68 -5.21
CA ALA A 43 -0.76 -0.48 -4.37
C ALA A 43 0.28 -1.61 -4.54
N ASP A 44 0.70 -1.89 -5.77
CA ASP A 44 1.72 -2.93 -6.04
C ASP A 44 3.11 -2.54 -5.54
N ALA A 45 3.46 -1.25 -5.55
CA ALA A 45 4.70 -0.78 -4.93
C ALA A 45 4.67 -0.99 -3.41
N LEU A 46 3.57 -0.62 -2.74
CA LEU A 46 3.41 -0.78 -1.30
C LEU A 46 3.42 -2.26 -0.87
N ARG A 47 2.83 -3.16 -1.66
CA ARG A 47 2.86 -4.61 -1.39
C ARG A 47 4.28 -5.18 -1.45
N ARG A 48 5.11 -4.70 -2.38
CA ARG A 48 6.52 -5.09 -2.45
C ARG A 48 7.29 -4.60 -1.23
N GLU A 49 7.11 -3.34 -0.86
CA GLU A 49 7.74 -2.78 0.34
C GLU A 49 7.32 -3.53 1.62
N LEU A 50 6.02 -3.86 1.74
CA LEU A 50 5.51 -4.64 2.87
C LEU A 50 6.13 -6.03 2.93
N LYS A 51 6.23 -6.71 1.79
CA LYS A 51 6.86 -8.03 1.71
C LYS A 51 8.33 -7.97 2.11
N ASP A 52 9.09 -7.04 1.55
CA ASP A 52 10.51 -6.85 1.87
C ASP A 52 10.70 -6.57 3.37
N LEU A 53 9.80 -5.79 3.97
CA LEU A 53 9.81 -5.51 5.40
C LEU A 53 9.43 -6.73 6.26
N GLU A 54 8.45 -7.52 5.85
CA GLU A 54 8.03 -8.74 6.55
C GLU A 54 9.13 -9.83 6.50
N GLU A 55 9.93 -9.87 5.42
CA GLU A 55 11.05 -10.81 5.22
C GLU A 55 12.39 -10.36 5.82
N SER A 56 12.54 -9.07 6.17
CA SER A 56 13.74 -8.51 6.84
C SER A 56 13.83 -8.80 8.34
#